data_AF-A0A812IJJ9-F1
#
_entry.id   AF-A0A812IJJ9-F1
#
_cell.length_a   1.000
_cell.length_b   1.000
_cell.length_c   1.000
_cell.angle_alpha   90.00
_cell.angle_beta   90.00
_cell.angle_gamma   90.00
#
_symmetry.space_group_name_H-M   'P 1'
#
loop_
_entity.id
_entity.type
_entity.pdbx_description
1 polymer ?
#
loop_
_entity_poly.entity_id
_entity_poly.type
_entity_poly.pdbx_seq_one_letter_code
_entity_poly.pdbx_strand_id
1 'polypeptide(L)'
;MGEGRAGCAGSAIEQLGSSKRTWRKKVEAQLWIELARATLFGIWTQEVKAKVRDELPPSHPEVTALLEEMFSASSEELLHRNLKALTDSGEEAVAKPAAFTPSERFQGSRPNCVFKLGDRGLGYYSEAEETAPEAEETALRLCLRLRVNLETQDGELRQRPVARLVQPIPEEEYYTDAAQRHLVVHAVAKRARHREADAALGELAICENSCDRLAAKGNRLKKAFARGICELMKLLDKAHRSVQFYEQQLKQLSCAQGTAEEHECSICLESASDLGAWSILPCSHIFHTACIREVLQKNPFCPECRAPLKLSEIASVVMELREPEPVQPQLPRDPDMSQAWKRHGSKLNAVARRLKQIRLQSVEAKALVFVQWADLEDKVCMALQDHGVKFLRLSSCAKLQIQDGAILRRFQEEQDAFAPHVLVLSLQKAASGTNLTAASHVLFVHPMNAESIEE
;
A
#
# COMPACT_ATOMS: atom_id res chain seq x y z
N MET A 1 -23.67 2.13 21.76
CA MET A 1 -22.23 1.80 21.72
C MET A 1 -21.88 1.40 20.29
N GLY A 2 -20.81 1.99 19.73
CA GLY A 2 -20.10 1.53 18.52
C GLY A 2 -20.85 1.76 17.19
N GLU A 3 -20.66 2.89 16.51
CA GLU A 3 -19.64 3.05 15.45
C GLU A 3 -19.69 2.00 14.32
N GLY A 4 -20.09 2.44 13.12
CA GLY A 4 -20.07 1.64 11.91
C GLY A 4 -19.80 2.50 10.68
N ARG A 5 -18.59 3.06 10.60
CA ARG A 5 -18.07 3.87 9.48
C ARG A 5 -18.23 3.16 8.14
N ALA A 6 -18.75 3.92 7.17
CA ALA A 6 -18.73 3.60 5.76
C ALA A 6 -17.29 3.46 5.24
N GLY A 7 -16.96 2.28 4.71
CA GLY A 7 -15.74 2.04 3.97
C GLY A 7 -15.99 2.12 2.46
N CYS A 8 -15.56 3.23 1.85
CA CYS A 8 -15.19 3.27 0.44
C CYS A 8 -13.93 4.14 0.29
N ALA A 9 -12.79 3.56 0.66
CA ALA A 9 -11.44 3.91 0.24
C ALA A 9 -10.60 2.65 0.54
N GLY A 10 -9.75 2.23 -0.39
CA GLY A 10 -9.11 0.92 -0.34
C GLY A 10 -8.21 0.72 0.89
N SER A 11 -8.07 -0.54 1.28
CA SER A 11 -6.87 -1.10 1.94
C SER A 11 -6.46 -0.48 3.27
N ALA A 12 -6.89 -1.11 4.38
CA ALA A 12 -6.43 -0.87 5.75
C ALA A 12 -6.66 0.57 6.26
N ILE A 13 -7.10 0.73 7.50
CA ILE A 13 -6.94 2.02 8.17
C ILE A 13 -5.44 2.11 8.47
N GLU A 14 -4.65 2.56 7.50
CA GLU A 14 -3.23 2.85 7.74
C GLU A 14 -3.16 4.01 8.72
N GLN A 15 -2.49 3.77 9.84
CA GLN A 15 -2.21 4.80 10.85
C GLN A 15 -1.39 5.93 10.22
N LEU A 16 -1.69 7.17 10.57
CA LEU A 16 -0.92 8.34 10.17
C LEU A 16 0.54 8.18 10.62
N GLY A 17 0.76 7.60 11.79
CA GLY A 17 2.09 7.27 12.29
C GLY A 17 2.82 6.25 11.42
N SER A 18 2.15 5.16 11.01
CA SER A 18 2.75 4.19 10.08
C SER A 18 3.04 4.84 8.74
N SER A 19 2.13 5.67 8.23
CA SER A 19 2.30 6.41 6.97
C SER A 19 3.54 7.31 6.98
N LYS A 20 3.74 8.09 8.06
CA LYS A 20 4.93 8.95 8.23
C LYS A 20 6.22 8.16 8.30
N ARG A 21 6.24 7.05 9.06
CA ARG A 21 7.41 6.16 9.16
C ARG A 21 7.73 5.47 7.83
N THR A 22 6.70 5.00 7.12
CA THR A 22 6.83 4.42 5.78
C THR A 22 7.38 5.45 4.79
N TRP A 23 6.87 6.68 4.81
CA TRP A 23 7.40 7.77 3.99
C TRP A 23 8.89 8.03 4.29
N ARG A 24 9.28 8.16 5.57
CA ARG A 24 10.69 8.30 5.96
C ARG A 24 11.57 7.20 5.38
N LYS A 25 11.15 5.93 5.53
CA LYS A 25 11.86 4.76 4.98
C LYS A 25 11.96 4.82 3.45
N LYS A 26 10.91 5.24 2.74
CA LYS A 26 10.93 5.41 1.28
C LYS A 26 11.94 6.47 0.85
N VAL A 27 12.00 7.60 1.56
CA VAL A 27 12.96 8.68 1.26
C VAL A 27 14.39 8.21 1.49
N GLU A 28 14.64 7.52 2.59
CA GLU A 28 15.94 6.95 2.90
C GLU A 28 16.37 5.94 1.82
N ALA A 29 15.50 4.99 1.46
CA ALA A 29 15.77 4.02 0.40
C ALA A 29 16.05 4.71 -0.95
N GLN A 30 15.28 5.75 -1.30
CA GLN A 30 15.51 6.53 -2.51
C GLN A 30 16.88 7.22 -2.51
N LEU A 31 17.30 7.78 -1.37
CA LEU A 31 18.62 8.39 -1.23
C LEU A 31 19.73 7.36 -1.47
N TRP A 32 19.61 6.15 -0.90
CA TRP A 32 20.55 5.06 -1.16
C TRP A 32 20.61 4.68 -2.65
N ILE A 33 19.47 4.63 -3.35
CA ILE A 33 19.41 4.37 -4.81
C ILE A 33 20.18 5.44 -5.58
N GLU A 34 19.94 6.72 -5.31
CA GLU A 34 20.61 7.82 -6.03
C GLU A 34 22.11 7.88 -5.75
N LEU A 35 22.56 7.59 -4.53
CA LEU A 35 23.98 7.49 -4.20
C LEU A 35 24.65 6.32 -4.91
N ALA A 36 24.00 5.16 -4.94
CA ALA A 36 24.47 4.01 -5.70
C ALA A 36 24.58 4.36 -7.20
N ARG A 37 23.54 4.97 -7.80
CA ARG A 37 23.60 5.47 -9.18
C ARG A 37 24.75 6.44 -9.38
N ALA A 38 24.89 7.47 -8.54
CA ALA A 38 25.96 8.44 -8.63
C ALA A 38 27.35 7.78 -8.57
N THR A 39 27.49 6.73 -7.76
CA THR A 39 28.71 5.93 -7.68
C THR A 39 28.95 5.14 -8.97
N LEU A 40 27.93 4.49 -9.51
CA LEU A 40 27.98 3.73 -10.77
C LEU A 40 28.32 4.59 -11.99
N PHE A 41 27.94 5.86 -11.97
CA PHE A 41 28.28 6.84 -13.00
C PHE A 41 29.63 7.53 -12.75
N GLY A 42 30.36 7.21 -11.68
CA GLY A 42 31.63 7.85 -11.32
C GLY A 42 31.48 9.32 -10.91
N ILE A 43 30.30 9.68 -10.40
CA ILE A 43 29.91 11.05 -10.03
C ILE A 43 30.13 11.32 -8.55
N TRP A 44 30.03 10.30 -7.69
CA TRP A 44 30.16 10.42 -6.24
C TRP A 44 31.61 10.64 -5.77
N THR A 45 32.21 11.76 -6.18
CA THR A 45 33.60 12.15 -5.87
C THR A 45 33.68 13.06 -4.65
N GLN A 46 34.90 13.28 -4.12
CA GLN A 46 35.13 14.21 -3.00
C GLN A 46 34.62 15.64 -3.29
N GLU A 47 34.73 16.10 -4.54
CA GLU A 47 34.20 17.40 -4.97
C GLU A 47 32.67 17.48 -4.82
N VAL A 48 31.96 16.41 -5.19
CA VAL A 48 30.50 16.35 -5.07
C VAL A 48 30.08 16.21 -3.61
N LYS A 49 30.79 15.39 -2.83
CA LYS A 49 30.57 15.28 -1.37
C LYS A 49 30.71 16.64 -0.66
N ALA A 50 31.74 17.41 -1.01
CA ALA A 50 31.94 18.76 -0.47
C ALA A 50 30.79 19.71 -0.85
N LYS A 51 30.38 19.73 -2.13
CA LYS A 51 29.24 20.54 -2.59
C LYS A 51 27.94 20.20 -1.87
N VAL A 52 27.66 18.91 -1.72
CA VAL A 52 26.48 18.45 -0.98
C VAL A 52 26.57 18.94 0.47
N ARG A 53 27.73 18.80 1.13
CA ARG A 53 27.93 19.29 2.50
C ARG A 53 27.69 20.80 2.66
N ASP A 54 28.16 21.60 1.70
CA ASP A 54 28.04 23.06 1.74
C ASP A 54 26.60 23.55 1.49
N GLU A 55 25.82 22.84 0.68
CA GLU A 55 24.45 23.20 0.33
C GLU A 55 23.41 22.75 1.38
N LEU A 56 23.82 21.96 2.37
CA LEU A 56 22.90 21.38 3.33
C LEU A 56 22.62 22.30 4.52
N PRO A 57 21.34 22.51 4.87
CA PRO A 57 20.99 23.20 6.10
C PRO A 57 21.33 22.34 7.33
N PRO A 58 21.41 22.93 8.53
CA PRO A 58 21.53 22.18 9.77
C PRO A 58 20.40 21.16 9.87
N SER A 59 20.79 19.88 9.88
CA SER A 59 19.90 18.74 9.73
C SER A 59 19.69 18.00 11.06
N HIS A 60 18.61 17.24 11.15
CA HIS A 60 18.27 16.36 12.25
C HIS A 60 19.46 15.42 12.57
N PRO A 61 19.75 15.11 13.86
CA PRO A 61 20.93 14.31 14.24
C PRO A 61 21.04 12.96 13.51
N GLU A 62 19.92 12.26 13.31
CA GLU A 62 19.88 11.00 12.56
C GLU A 62 20.28 11.18 11.09
N VAL A 63 19.90 12.30 10.46
CA VAL A 63 20.29 12.61 9.07
C VAL A 63 21.77 12.95 8.99
N THR A 64 22.29 13.70 9.97
CA THR A 64 23.72 13.99 10.07
C THR A 64 24.56 12.73 10.29
N ALA A 65 24.09 11.79 11.12
CA ALA A 65 24.77 10.51 11.34
C ALA A 65 24.76 9.64 10.07
N LEU A 66 23.60 9.53 9.41
CA LEU A 66 23.46 8.82 8.14
C LEU A 66 24.37 9.43 7.07
N LEU A 67 24.54 10.75 7.07
CA LEU A 67 25.41 11.43 6.14
C LEU A 67 26.88 11.08 6.28
N GLU A 68 27.39 11.12 7.50
CA GLU A 68 28.77 10.76 7.79
C GLU A 68 29.03 9.28 7.43
N GLU A 69 28.05 8.42 7.68
CA GLU A 69 28.09 7.03 7.24
C GLU A 69 28.12 6.91 5.71
N MET A 70 27.25 7.61 5.00
CA MET A 70 27.21 7.61 3.53
C MET A 70 28.47 8.19 2.88
N PHE A 71 29.09 9.17 3.54
CA PHE A 71 30.30 9.82 3.03
C PHE A 71 31.54 8.96 3.25
N SER A 72 31.55 8.13 4.29
CA SER A 72 32.62 7.18 4.59
C SER A 72 32.46 5.84 3.89
N ALA A 73 31.25 5.48 3.44
CA ALA A 73 30.98 4.21 2.78
C ALA A 73 31.76 3.99 1.47
N SER A 74 32.19 2.74 1.25
CA SER A 74 32.77 2.25 0.00
C SER A 74 31.70 2.07 -1.09
N SER A 75 32.12 1.98 -2.35
CA SER A 75 31.19 1.73 -3.47
C SER A 75 30.40 0.42 -3.31
N GLU A 76 31.04 -0.62 -2.79
CA GLU A 76 30.41 -1.92 -2.52
C GLU A 76 29.38 -1.83 -1.39
N GLU A 77 29.69 -1.09 -0.33
CA GLU A 77 28.79 -0.87 0.80
C GLU A 77 27.53 -0.09 0.38
N LEU A 78 27.68 0.93 -0.47
CA LEU A 78 26.55 1.69 -1.01
C LEU A 78 25.60 0.79 -1.82
N LEU A 79 26.16 -0.11 -2.65
CA LEU A 79 25.38 -1.07 -3.44
C LEU A 79 24.70 -2.14 -2.57
N HIS A 80 25.39 -2.66 -1.56
CA HIS A 80 24.81 -3.68 -0.68
C HIS A 80 23.68 -3.11 0.20
N ARG A 81 23.86 -1.90 0.74
CA ARG A 81 22.83 -1.23 1.55
C ARG A 81 21.61 -0.83 0.74
N ASN A 82 21.80 -0.50 -0.54
CA ASN A 82 20.70 -0.28 -1.46
C ASN A 82 19.75 -1.49 -1.54
N LEU A 83 20.32 -2.70 -1.65
CA LEU A 83 19.56 -3.94 -1.67
C LEU A 83 18.70 -4.09 -0.40
N LYS A 84 19.30 -3.87 0.77
CA LYS A 84 18.62 -3.96 2.06
C LYS A 84 17.50 -2.91 2.21
N ALA A 85 17.76 -1.67 1.82
CA ALA A 85 16.78 -0.59 1.93
C ALA A 85 15.54 -0.86 1.06
N LEU A 86 15.73 -1.47 -0.11
CA LEU A 86 14.65 -1.86 -1.01
C LEU A 86 13.82 -3.02 -0.43
N THR A 87 14.48 -4.06 0.11
CA THR A 87 13.77 -5.18 0.74
C THR A 87 12.96 -4.75 1.96
N ASP A 88 13.46 -3.80 2.74
CA ASP A 88 12.77 -3.29 3.94
C ASP A 88 11.63 -2.32 3.61
N SER A 89 11.59 -1.77 2.38
CA SER A 89 10.56 -0.82 1.92
C SER A 89 9.28 -1.47 1.37
N GLY A 90 9.24 -2.80 1.26
CA GLY A 90 8.02 -3.55 0.94
C GLY A 90 7.66 -3.66 -0.55
N GLU A 91 8.56 -3.34 -1.48
CA GLU A 91 8.37 -3.77 -2.87
C GLU A 91 8.71 -5.26 -2.98
N GLU A 92 7.78 -6.05 -3.56
CA GLU A 92 7.90 -7.49 -3.78
C GLU A 92 9.30 -7.84 -4.30
N ALA A 93 10.13 -8.43 -3.42
CA ALA A 93 11.20 -9.29 -3.86
C ALA A 93 10.55 -10.32 -4.78
N VAL A 94 10.91 -10.29 -6.07
CA VAL A 94 10.55 -11.35 -7.02
C VAL A 94 10.86 -12.66 -6.30
N ALA A 95 9.82 -13.44 -5.99
CA ALA A 95 9.96 -14.65 -5.20
C ALA A 95 11.08 -15.50 -5.81
N LYS A 96 12.20 -15.65 -5.09
CA LYS A 96 13.25 -16.60 -5.49
C LYS A 96 12.58 -17.97 -5.56
N PRO A 97 12.56 -18.67 -6.72
CA PRO A 97 12.12 -20.05 -6.74
C PRO A 97 13.00 -20.84 -5.77
N ALA A 98 12.39 -21.76 -5.00
CA ALA A 98 13.10 -22.54 -3.98
C ALA A 98 14.32 -23.23 -4.62
N ALA A 99 15.52 -22.93 -4.11
CA ALA A 99 16.81 -23.29 -4.70
C ALA A 99 17.05 -24.81 -4.83
N PHE A 100 16.32 -25.61 -4.06
CA PHE A 100 16.36 -27.06 -4.13
C PHE A 100 14.98 -27.64 -3.85
N THR A 101 14.51 -28.54 -4.73
CA THR A 101 13.32 -29.36 -4.48
C THR A 101 13.73 -30.83 -4.40
N PRO A 102 13.70 -31.47 -3.21
CA PRO A 102 14.03 -32.87 -3.08
C PRO A 102 13.03 -33.72 -3.87
N SER A 103 13.54 -34.69 -4.61
CA SER A 103 12.69 -35.63 -5.33
C SER A 103 13.46 -36.92 -5.58
N GLU A 104 12.86 -38.04 -5.18
CA GLU A 104 13.47 -39.36 -5.28
C GLU A 104 13.59 -39.86 -6.73
N ARG A 105 12.89 -39.22 -7.68
CA ARG A 105 12.77 -39.66 -9.08
C ARG A 105 12.63 -38.47 -10.01
N PHE A 106 13.06 -38.60 -11.25
CA PHE A 106 12.84 -37.57 -12.27
C PHE A 106 11.34 -37.45 -12.60
N GLN A 107 10.75 -36.28 -12.36
CA GLN A 107 9.34 -35.94 -12.59
C GLN A 107 9.12 -35.05 -13.84
N GLY A 108 10.10 -35.01 -14.75
CA GLY A 108 10.05 -34.19 -15.96
C GLY A 108 10.96 -32.96 -15.91
N SER A 109 11.20 -32.34 -17.08
CA SER A 109 12.01 -31.13 -17.20
C SER A 109 11.27 -29.95 -16.57
N ARG A 110 11.96 -29.20 -15.68
CA ARG A 110 11.45 -27.97 -15.09
C ARG A 110 12.26 -26.79 -15.65
N PRO A 111 11.64 -25.68 -16.05
CA PRO A 111 12.36 -24.51 -16.54
C PRO A 111 13.39 -24.04 -15.50
N ASN A 112 14.65 -23.87 -15.92
CA ASN A 112 15.78 -23.40 -15.10
C ASN A 112 16.16 -24.31 -13.91
N CYS A 113 15.77 -25.58 -13.92
CA CYS A 113 16.20 -26.56 -12.92
C CYS A 113 16.79 -27.83 -13.56
N VAL A 114 17.90 -28.30 -13.02
CA VAL A 114 18.57 -29.55 -13.37
C VAL A 114 18.30 -30.59 -12.30
N PHE A 115 17.81 -31.77 -12.71
CA PHE A 115 17.65 -32.89 -11.79
C PHE A 115 18.98 -33.63 -11.65
N LYS A 116 19.59 -33.57 -10.47
CA LYS A 116 20.88 -34.21 -10.18
C LYS A 116 20.95 -34.67 -8.73
N LEU A 117 21.89 -35.57 -8.44
CA LEU A 117 22.33 -35.87 -7.08
C LEU A 117 23.39 -34.84 -6.71
N GLY A 118 23.05 -33.91 -5.81
CA GLY A 118 23.99 -32.90 -5.32
C GLY A 118 24.14 -32.96 -3.80
N ASP A 119 24.76 -31.93 -3.25
CA ASP A 119 25.20 -31.85 -1.85
C ASP A 119 24.05 -31.90 -0.83
N ARG A 120 22.83 -31.62 -1.30
CA ARG A 120 21.58 -31.61 -0.51
C ARG A 120 20.68 -32.81 -0.80
N GLY A 121 21.17 -33.78 -1.56
CA GLY A 121 20.46 -35.00 -1.94
C GLY A 121 19.99 -35.00 -3.39
N LEU A 122 19.17 -36.00 -3.74
CA LEU A 122 18.63 -36.16 -5.08
C LEU A 122 17.42 -35.22 -5.27
N GLY A 123 17.47 -34.39 -6.30
CA GLY A 123 16.38 -33.46 -6.55
C GLY A 123 16.65 -32.48 -7.68
N TYR A 124 15.76 -31.50 -7.80
CA TYR A 124 15.87 -30.40 -8.76
C TYR A 124 16.67 -29.25 -8.15
N TYR A 125 17.81 -28.95 -8.75
CA TYR A 125 18.67 -27.80 -8.44
C TYR A 125 18.41 -26.70 -9.45
N SER A 126 18.14 -25.47 -8.99
CA SER A 126 18.09 -24.33 -9.90
C SER A 126 19.50 -24.01 -10.43
N GLU A 127 19.63 -23.67 -11.72
CA GLU A 127 20.92 -23.31 -12.35
C GLU A 127 21.60 -22.06 -11.75
N ALA A 128 20.97 -21.39 -10.79
CA ALA A 128 21.44 -20.16 -10.16
C ALA A 128 22.56 -20.34 -9.10
N GLU A 129 22.96 -21.55 -8.74
CA GLU A 129 23.80 -21.77 -7.53
C GLU A 129 25.33 -21.81 -7.72
N GLU A 130 25.88 -21.44 -8.88
CA GLU A 130 27.34 -21.32 -9.02
C GLU A 130 27.73 -19.88 -9.41
N THR A 131 27.77 -18.99 -8.43
CA THR A 131 28.82 -17.96 -8.19
C THR A 131 28.30 -16.87 -7.24
N ALA A 132 29.13 -16.46 -6.27
CA ALA A 132 28.95 -15.18 -5.60
C ALA A 132 29.31 -14.05 -6.59
N PRO A 133 28.30 -13.49 -7.29
CA PRO A 133 28.04 -12.05 -7.24
C PRO A 133 26.52 -11.70 -7.31
N GLU A 134 25.61 -12.60 -6.89
CA GLU A 134 24.16 -12.38 -7.06
C GLU A 134 23.65 -11.08 -6.42
N ALA A 135 24.14 -10.71 -5.23
CA ALA A 135 23.64 -9.54 -4.51
C ALA A 135 24.06 -8.22 -5.16
N GLU A 136 25.30 -8.11 -5.63
CA GLU A 136 25.80 -6.92 -6.32
C GLU A 136 25.13 -6.77 -7.69
N GLU A 137 25.01 -7.85 -8.46
CA GLU A 137 24.29 -7.83 -9.73
C GLU A 137 22.80 -7.47 -9.53
N THR A 138 22.18 -7.94 -8.45
CA THR A 138 20.80 -7.58 -8.10
C THR A 138 20.68 -6.10 -7.73
N ALA A 139 21.58 -5.56 -6.90
CA ALA A 139 21.61 -4.14 -6.55
C ALA A 139 21.81 -3.25 -7.79
N LEU A 140 22.71 -3.64 -8.69
CA LEU A 140 22.95 -2.97 -9.98
C LEU A 140 21.68 -2.96 -10.84
N ARG A 141 21.01 -4.11 -10.97
CA ARG A 141 19.75 -4.24 -11.71
C ARG A 141 18.66 -3.35 -11.13
N LEU A 142 18.55 -3.25 -9.79
CA LEU A 142 17.58 -2.39 -9.12
C LEU A 142 17.87 -0.90 -9.35
N CYS A 143 19.13 -0.48 -9.23
CA CYS A 143 19.53 0.90 -9.49
C CYS A 143 19.23 1.33 -10.93
N LEU A 144 19.32 0.42 -11.90
CA LEU A 144 19.13 0.72 -13.32
C LEU A 144 17.72 0.39 -13.83
N ARG A 145 16.79 0.03 -12.93
CA ARG A 145 15.46 -0.45 -13.30
C ARG A 145 14.59 0.68 -13.84
N LEU A 146 14.00 0.44 -15.01
CA LEU A 146 13.12 1.35 -15.73
C LEU A 146 11.80 0.67 -16.08
N ARG A 147 10.76 1.47 -16.27
CA ARG A 147 9.46 1.07 -16.82
C ARG A 147 9.08 2.04 -17.93
N VAL A 148 8.62 1.49 -19.05
CA VAL A 148 8.01 2.28 -20.14
C VAL A 148 6.49 2.12 -20.04
N ASN A 149 5.80 3.24 -19.82
CA ASN A 149 4.34 3.25 -19.75
C ASN A 149 3.77 3.63 -21.13
N LEU A 150 3.07 2.68 -21.74
CA LEU A 150 2.42 2.81 -23.04
C LEU A 150 0.97 3.29 -22.94
N GLU A 151 0.35 3.18 -21.76
CA GLU A 151 -1.06 3.50 -21.52
C GLU A 151 -1.23 4.64 -20.52
N THR A 152 -2.36 5.34 -20.61
CA THR A 152 -2.83 6.31 -19.61
C THR A 152 -3.37 5.58 -18.37
N GLN A 153 -3.71 6.34 -17.32
CA GLN A 153 -4.34 5.77 -16.13
C GLN A 153 -5.71 5.12 -16.43
N ASP A 154 -6.35 5.53 -17.52
CA ASP A 154 -7.66 5.05 -17.98
C ASP A 154 -7.56 3.86 -18.95
N GLY A 155 -6.34 3.36 -19.23
CA GLY A 155 -6.08 2.23 -20.12
C GLY A 155 -6.07 2.60 -21.61
N GLU A 156 -6.01 3.89 -21.95
CA GLU A 156 -5.90 4.35 -23.34
C GLU A 156 -4.44 4.39 -23.79
N LEU A 157 -4.17 4.03 -25.05
CA LEU A 157 -2.82 4.12 -25.60
C LEU A 157 -2.33 5.57 -25.66
N ARG A 158 -1.15 5.82 -25.11
CA ARG A 158 -0.51 7.14 -25.17
C ARG A 158 0.03 7.36 -26.57
N GLN A 159 -0.17 8.58 -27.08
CA GLN A 159 0.51 9.02 -28.31
C GLN A 159 2.04 9.07 -28.16
N ARG A 160 2.53 9.21 -26.91
CA ARG A 160 3.96 9.17 -26.59
C ARG A 160 4.21 8.31 -25.34
N PRO A 161 5.03 7.27 -25.43
CA PRO A 161 5.40 6.46 -24.28
C PRO A 161 6.21 7.27 -23.28
N VAL A 162 6.11 6.94 -21.99
CA VAL A 162 6.86 7.64 -20.92
C VAL A 162 7.74 6.65 -20.19
N ALA A 163 9.06 6.88 -20.23
CA ALA A 163 10.04 6.13 -19.45
C ALA A 163 10.15 6.72 -18.03
N ARG A 164 10.10 5.86 -17.00
CA ARG A 164 10.27 6.20 -15.58
C ARG A 164 11.19 5.20 -14.89
N LEU A 165 11.93 5.67 -13.89
CA LEU A 165 12.69 4.86 -12.95
C LEU A 165 11.70 4.09 -12.07
N VAL A 166 11.98 2.81 -11.84
CA VAL A 166 11.24 2.01 -10.87
C VAL A 166 11.92 2.21 -9.52
N GLN A 167 11.26 2.94 -8.63
CA GLN A 167 11.86 3.37 -7.36
C GLN A 167 10.80 3.80 -6.35
N PRO A 168 11.13 3.87 -5.03
CA PRO A 168 10.16 4.15 -3.96
C PRO A 168 9.47 5.52 -4.03
N ILE A 169 10.16 6.53 -4.59
CA ILE A 169 9.66 7.91 -4.68
C ILE A 169 9.77 8.42 -6.13
N PRO A 170 8.71 9.03 -6.69
CA PRO A 170 8.75 9.54 -8.06
C PRO A 170 9.87 10.58 -8.28
N GLU A 171 10.45 10.64 -9.49
CA GLU A 171 11.57 11.53 -9.78
C GLU A 171 11.19 13.00 -9.60
N GLU A 172 9.91 13.34 -9.85
CA GLU A 172 9.35 14.68 -9.68
C GLU A 172 9.57 15.28 -8.27
N GLU A 173 9.65 14.43 -7.23
CA GLU A 173 9.70 14.88 -5.84
C GLU A 173 11.05 15.51 -5.48
N TYR A 174 12.14 15.08 -6.13
CA TYR A 174 13.50 15.52 -5.79
C TYR A 174 14.28 16.08 -6.99
N TYR A 175 13.82 15.87 -8.21
CA TYR A 175 14.32 16.54 -9.39
C TYR A 175 13.26 17.51 -9.92
N THR A 176 13.23 18.72 -9.37
CA THR A 176 12.24 19.76 -9.71
C THR A 176 12.36 20.28 -11.14
N ASP A 177 13.56 20.17 -11.74
CA ASP A 177 13.84 20.58 -13.11
C ASP A 177 13.65 19.40 -14.08
N ALA A 178 12.72 19.58 -15.03
CA ALA A 178 12.42 18.57 -16.05
C ALA A 178 13.64 18.19 -16.90
N ALA A 179 14.58 19.11 -17.13
CA ALA A 179 15.80 18.81 -17.88
C ALA A 179 16.76 17.90 -17.09
N GLN A 180 16.85 18.10 -15.77
CA GLN A 180 17.66 17.23 -14.89
C GLN A 180 17.06 15.82 -14.82
N ARG A 181 15.73 15.72 -14.66
CA ARG A 181 15.01 14.44 -14.71
C ARG A 181 15.27 13.71 -16.01
N HIS A 182 15.03 14.38 -17.14
CA HIS A 182 15.24 13.80 -18.45
C HIS A 182 16.69 13.29 -18.60
N LEU A 183 17.68 14.10 -18.20
CA LEU A 183 19.09 13.74 -18.29
C LEU A 183 19.43 12.48 -17.46
N VAL A 184 18.93 12.38 -16.22
CA VAL A 184 19.19 11.23 -15.34
C VAL A 184 18.50 9.97 -15.86
N VAL A 185 17.20 10.03 -16.18
CA VAL A 185 16.46 8.87 -16.70
C VAL A 185 17.09 8.36 -18.00
N HIS A 186 17.52 9.27 -18.88
CA HIS A 186 18.17 8.92 -20.14
C HIS A 186 19.58 8.32 -19.93
N ALA A 187 20.38 8.88 -19.01
CA ALA A 187 21.67 8.30 -18.65
C ALA A 187 21.51 6.88 -18.09
N VAL A 188 20.48 6.64 -17.26
CA VAL A 188 20.12 5.31 -16.75
C VAL A 188 19.70 4.39 -17.89
N ALA A 189 18.84 4.82 -18.81
CA ALA A 189 18.39 4.02 -19.95
C ALA A 189 19.55 3.54 -20.82
N LYS A 190 20.50 4.44 -21.13
CA LYS A 190 21.72 4.12 -21.88
C LYS A 190 22.62 3.14 -21.13
N ARG A 191 22.84 3.38 -19.83
CA ARG A 191 23.67 2.50 -18.99
C ARG A 191 23.05 1.10 -18.84
N ALA A 192 21.73 1.03 -18.73
CA ALA A 192 20.94 -0.21 -18.64
C ALA A 192 20.77 -0.92 -19.99
N ARG A 193 21.13 -0.28 -21.11
CA ARG A 193 20.86 -0.75 -22.48
C ARG A 193 19.37 -1.03 -22.75
N HIS A 194 18.48 -0.25 -22.11
CA HIS A 194 17.03 -0.42 -22.24
C HIS A 194 16.50 0.26 -23.50
N ARG A 195 16.54 -0.44 -24.64
CA ARG A 195 16.26 0.11 -25.99
C ARG A 195 14.94 0.88 -26.08
N GLU A 196 13.86 0.35 -25.52
CA GLU A 196 12.53 1.00 -25.59
C GLU A 196 12.48 2.32 -24.81
N ALA A 197 13.15 2.39 -23.65
CA ALA A 197 13.22 3.59 -22.84
C ALA A 197 14.11 4.64 -23.52
N ASP A 198 15.24 4.21 -24.10
CA ASP A 198 16.15 5.08 -24.85
C ASP A 198 15.45 5.70 -26.08
N ALA A 199 14.70 4.90 -26.84
CA ALA A 199 13.90 5.37 -27.97
C ALA A 199 12.82 6.37 -27.52
N ALA A 200 12.04 6.03 -26.48
CA ALA A 200 11.00 6.91 -25.95
C ALA A 200 11.53 8.27 -25.47
N LEU A 201 12.75 8.32 -24.94
CA LEU A 201 13.40 9.55 -24.50
C LEU A 201 14.03 10.33 -25.66
N GLY A 202 14.61 9.65 -26.64
CA GLY A 202 15.29 10.25 -27.78
C GLY A 202 14.38 11.05 -28.72
N GLU A 203 13.10 10.70 -28.80
CA GLU A 203 12.12 11.40 -29.64
C GLU A 203 11.63 12.75 -29.06
N LEU A 204 12.07 13.11 -27.85
CA LEU A 204 11.63 14.33 -27.17
C LEU A 204 12.48 15.52 -27.62
N ALA A 205 11.85 16.65 -27.97
CA ALA A 205 12.55 17.92 -28.21
C ALA A 205 13.39 18.39 -27.00
N ILE A 206 13.07 17.91 -25.80
CA ILE A 206 13.87 18.10 -24.59
C ILE A 206 15.21 17.37 -24.71
N CYS A 207 15.28 16.20 -25.33
CA CYS A 207 16.52 15.43 -25.54
C CYS A 207 17.55 16.20 -26.35
N GLU A 208 17.16 16.75 -27.51
CA GLU A 208 18.07 17.50 -28.37
C GLU A 208 18.73 18.68 -27.62
N ASN A 209 17.98 19.31 -26.70
CA ASN A 209 18.39 20.50 -25.98
C ASN A 209 19.10 20.22 -24.64
N SER A 210 18.65 19.19 -23.92
CA SER A 210 19.14 18.83 -22.59
C SER A 210 20.29 17.81 -22.65
N CYS A 211 20.29 16.93 -23.65
CA CYS A 211 21.23 15.81 -23.81
C CYS A 211 22.15 15.95 -25.04
N ASP A 212 21.66 16.37 -26.22
CA ASP A 212 22.45 16.31 -27.47
C ASP A 212 23.26 17.56 -27.81
N ARG A 213 22.99 18.74 -27.23
CA ARG A 213 23.93 19.88 -27.30
C ARG A 213 25.17 19.63 -26.45
N LEU A 214 26.07 18.85 -27.06
CA LEU A 214 27.43 18.51 -26.68
C LEU A 214 27.56 17.67 -25.41
N ALA A 215 27.98 16.43 -25.63
CA ALA A 215 28.80 15.59 -24.76
C ALA A 215 30.11 16.26 -24.26
N ALA A 216 30.23 17.58 -24.35
CA ALA A 216 31.27 18.38 -23.75
C ALA A 216 30.93 18.61 -22.27
N LYS A 217 31.55 17.79 -21.42
CA LYS A 217 31.64 17.86 -19.95
C LYS A 217 30.48 17.18 -19.24
N GLY A 218 30.74 16.00 -18.66
CA GLY A 218 29.89 15.31 -17.66
C GLY A 218 29.49 16.14 -16.42
N ASN A 219 29.79 17.44 -16.41
CA ASN A 219 29.40 18.43 -15.41
C ASN A 219 27.88 18.60 -15.29
N ARG A 220 27.08 18.46 -16.36
CA ARG A 220 25.60 18.57 -16.25
C ARG A 220 25.00 17.40 -15.46
N LEU A 221 25.40 16.17 -15.77
CA LEU A 221 24.93 14.98 -15.06
C LEU A 221 25.40 15.01 -13.60
N LYS A 222 26.66 15.40 -13.36
CA LYS A 222 27.17 15.65 -12.00
C LYS A 222 26.32 16.65 -11.22
N LYS A 223 25.97 17.80 -11.84
CA LYS A 223 25.09 18.81 -11.22
C LYS A 223 23.68 18.30 -10.96
N ALA A 224 23.12 17.51 -11.88
CA ALA A 224 21.81 16.90 -11.69
C ALA A 224 21.82 16.00 -10.46
N PHE A 225 22.70 14.99 -10.40
CA PHE A 225 22.81 14.10 -9.25
C PHE A 225 23.09 14.85 -7.94
N ALA A 226 24.02 15.82 -7.95
CA ALA A 226 24.29 16.62 -6.75
C ALA A 226 23.03 17.32 -6.23
N ARG A 227 22.26 17.99 -7.11
CA ARG A 227 21.00 18.64 -6.75
C ARG A 227 19.95 17.64 -6.26
N GLY A 228 19.77 16.52 -6.96
CA GLY A 228 18.82 15.48 -6.57
C GLY A 228 19.14 14.88 -5.20
N ILE A 229 20.42 14.64 -4.91
CA ILE A 229 20.88 14.17 -3.61
C ILE A 229 20.61 15.23 -2.53
N CYS A 230 20.96 16.50 -2.77
CA CYS A 230 20.65 17.60 -1.84
C CYS A 230 19.14 17.69 -1.54
N GLU A 231 18.28 17.59 -2.54
CA GLU A 231 16.82 17.64 -2.35
C GLU A 231 16.29 16.41 -1.59
N LEU A 232 16.77 15.20 -1.91
CA LEU A 232 16.41 13.99 -1.16
C LEU A 232 16.80 14.09 0.31
N MET A 233 17.93 14.72 0.60
CA MET A 233 18.35 14.93 1.97
C MET A 233 17.49 15.93 2.73
N LYS A 234 17.08 17.03 2.08
CA LYS A 234 16.10 17.97 2.65
C LYS A 234 14.76 17.27 2.91
N LEU A 235 14.33 16.41 1.99
CA LEU A 235 13.14 15.58 2.18
C LEU A 235 13.29 14.61 3.35
N LEU A 236 14.47 14.01 3.51
CA LEU A 236 14.76 13.08 4.60
C LEU A 236 14.78 13.77 5.96
N ASP A 237 15.38 14.96 6.05
CA ASP A 237 15.34 15.83 7.23
C ASP A 237 13.90 16.21 7.59
N LYS A 238 13.11 16.66 6.60
CA LYS A 238 11.68 16.95 6.80
C LYS A 238 10.91 15.73 7.28
N ALA A 239 11.19 14.54 6.74
CA ALA A 239 10.54 13.30 7.14
C ALA A 239 10.90 12.91 8.58
N HIS A 240 12.18 12.98 8.96
CA HIS A 240 12.63 12.74 10.34
C HIS A 240 11.98 13.69 11.34
N ARG A 241 12.03 15.00 11.07
CA ARG A 241 11.39 16.01 11.93
C ARG A 241 9.89 15.79 12.02
N SER A 242 9.23 15.40 10.92
CA SER A 242 7.80 15.10 10.92
C SER A 242 7.44 13.90 11.80
N VAL A 243 8.25 12.83 11.75
CA VAL A 243 8.09 11.64 12.61
C VAL A 243 8.37 11.99 14.07
N GLN A 244 9.47 12.70 14.35
CA GLN A 244 9.83 13.10 15.71
C GLN A 244 8.74 13.99 16.33
N PHE A 245 8.29 15.02 15.60
CA PHE A 245 7.22 15.90 16.05
C PHE A 245 5.93 15.12 16.28
N TYR A 246 5.58 14.21 15.38
CA TYR A 246 4.43 13.32 15.53
C TYR A 246 4.49 12.47 16.80
N GLU A 247 5.62 11.80 17.04
CA GLU A 247 5.81 10.93 18.21
C GLU A 247 5.83 11.73 19.50
N GLN A 248 6.41 12.93 19.50
CA GLN A 248 6.36 13.84 20.64
C GLN A 248 4.93 14.27 20.96
N GLN A 249 4.14 14.66 19.95
CA GLN A 249 2.75 15.07 20.14
C GLN A 249 1.88 13.92 20.67
N LEU A 250 2.05 12.69 20.18
CA LEU A 250 1.36 11.52 20.72
C LEU A 250 1.81 11.19 22.15
N LYS A 251 3.11 11.26 22.41
CA LYS A 251 3.66 10.96 23.74
C LYS A 251 3.07 11.90 24.79
N GLN A 252 3.03 13.20 24.50
CA GLN A 252 2.46 14.21 25.39
C GLN A 252 0.99 13.88 25.73
N LEU A 253 0.16 13.55 24.74
CA LEU A 253 -1.23 13.12 24.96
C LEU A 253 -1.34 11.82 25.76
N SER A 254 -0.45 10.84 25.53
CA SER A 254 -0.49 9.54 26.21
C SER A 254 -0.01 9.58 27.66
N CYS A 255 0.94 10.47 27.99
CA CYS A 255 1.49 10.62 29.34
C CYS A 255 0.61 11.46 30.27
N ALA A 256 -0.36 12.21 29.72
CA ALA A 256 -1.31 13.02 30.48
C ALA A 256 -2.31 12.19 31.34
N GLN A 257 -2.22 10.86 31.33
CA GLN A 257 -3.06 9.98 32.15
C GLN A 257 -2.71 9.97 33.66
N GLY A 258 -1.70 10.72 34.11
CA GLY A 258 -1.25 10.73 35.52
C GLY A 258 -1.16 12.10 36.22
N THR A 259 -1.12 13.20 35.49
CA THR A 259 -1.18 14.58 36.03
C THR A 259 -2.05 15.40 35.10
N ALA A 260 -3.30 15.62 35.51
CA ALA A 260 -4.35 16.22 34.70
C ALA A 260 -4.18 17.75 34.60
N GLU A 261 -3.33 18.19 33.70
CA GLU A 261 -3.06 19.57 33.24
C GLU A 261 -1.99 19.36 32.14
N GLU A 262 -2.18 19.50 30.82
CA GLU A 262 -2.46 20.72 30.04
C GLU A 262 -2.46 20.35 28.52
N HIS A 263 -3.50 19.67 28.00
CA HIS A 263 -3.71 19.63 26.55
C HIS A 263 -5.05 20.27 26.23
N GLU A 264 -4.98 21.51 25.80
CA GLU A 264 -6.13 22.32 25.39
C GLU A 264 -6.21 22.39 23.87
N CYS A 265 -7.44 22.33 23.35
CA CYS A 265 -7.66 22.52 21.93
C CYS A 265 -7.54 24.01 21.61
N SER A 266 -6.61 24.43 20.75
CA SER A 266 -6.41 25.84 20.41
C SER A 266 -7.56 26.51 19.63
N ILE A 267 -8.62 25.76 19.30
CA ILE A 267 -9.84 26.29 18.68
C ILE A 267 -10.85 26.73 19.74
N CYS A 268 -11.16 25.87 20.71
CA CYS A 268 -12.15 26.16 21.76
C CYS A 268 -11.55 26.53 23.12
N LEU A 269 -10.23 26.35 23.28
CA LEU A 269 -9.47 26.54 24.52
C LEU A 269 -9.93 25.65 25.67
N GLU A 270 -10.58 24.53 25.35
CA GLU A 270 -11.05 23.54 26.32
C GLU A 270 -10.19 22.27 26.23
N SER A 271 -10.12 21.53 27.33
CA SER A 271 -9.55 20.18 27.40
C SER A 271 -10.67 19.12 27.29
N ALA A 272 -10.31 17.90 26.90
CA ALA A 272 -11.21 16.76 26.91
C ALA A 272 -10.56 15.55 27.57
N SER A 273 -11.29 14.92 28.49
CA SER A 273 -10.83 13.73 29.21
C SER A 273 -10.80 12.47 28.33
N ASP A 274 -11.61 12.43 27.27
CA ASP A 274 -11.67 11.30 26.34
C ASP A 274 -10.69 11.47 25.18
N LEU A 275 -9.70 10.57 25.09
CA LEU A 275 -8.77 10.48 23.96
C LEU A 275 -9.47 10.28 22.61
N GLY A 276 -10.67 9.69 22.59
CA GLY A 276 -11.48 9.50 21.39
C GLY A 276 -12.01 10.80 20.79
N ALA A 277 -12.15 11.84 21.61
CA ALA A 277 -12.56 13.17 21.15
C ALA A 277 -11.45 13.88 20.37
N TRP A 278 -10.19 13.45 20.49
CA TRP A 278 -9.03 14.09 19.88
C TRP A 278 -8.68 13.51 18.51
N SER A 279 -8.28 14.39 17.61
CA SER A 279 -7.76 14.07 16.30
C SER A 279 -6.42 14.73 16.07
N ILE A 280 -5.53 14.02 15.37
CA ILE A 280 -4.23 14.52 14.91
C ILE A 280 -4.26 14.68 13.38
N LEU A 281 -3.71 15.80 12.92
CA LEU A 281 -3.62 16.15 11.50
C LEU A 281 -2.32 15.61 10.87
N PRO A 282 -2.21 15.53 9.54
CA PRO A 282 -0.97 15.19 8.84
C PRO A 282 0.22 16.09 9.16
N CYS A 283 -0.03 17.34 9.54
CA CYS A 283 1.01 18.26 10.05
C CYS A 283 1.38 18.01 11.52
N SER A 284 0.82 16.96 12.13
CA SER A 284 0.95 16.54 13.53
C SER A 284 0.33 17.48 14.59
N HIS A 285 -0.40 18.53 14.20
CA HIS A 285 -1.18 19.33 15.15
C HIS A 285 -2.44 18.57 15.60
N ILE A 286 -2.82 18.76 16.86
CA ILE A 286 -3.91 18.05 17.53
C ILE A 286 -5.04 19.03 17.88
N PHE A 287 -6.28 18.58 17.68
CA PHE A 287 -7.48 19.33 18.02
C PHE A 287 -8.60 18.37 18.41
N HIS A 288 -9.67 18.89 19.03
CA HIS A 288 -10.92 18.14 19.09
C HIS A 288 -11.43 17.83 17.68
N THR A 289 -11.87 16.60 17.49
CA THR A 289 -12.41 16.09 16.22
C THR A 289 -13.59 16.93 15.72
N ALA A 290 -14.46 17.37 16.64
CA ALA A 290 -15.58 18.25 16.29
C ALA A 290 -15.10 19.63 15.83
N CYS A 291 -14.25 20.29 16.62
CA CYS A 291 -13.74 21.63 16.32
C CYS A 291 -13.02 21.70 14.97
N ILE A 292 -12.10 20.77 14.71
CA ILE A 292 -11.31 20.83 13.48
C ILE A 292 -12.14 20.49 12.23
N ARG A 293 -13.17 19.66 12.35
CA ARG A 293 -14.09 19.36 11.25
C ARG A 293 -14.87 20.60 10.81
N GLU A 294 -15.36 21.40 11.75
CA GLU A 294 -16.09 22.65 11.44
C GLU A 294 -15.18 23.68 10.76
N VAL A 295 -13.94 23.81 11.23
CA VAL A 295 -12.98 24.75 10.63
C VAL A 295 -12.64 24.33 9.20
N LEU A 296 -12.34 23.05 8.98
CA LEU A 296 -11.92 22.55 7.66
C LEU A 296 -13.03 22.57 6.61
N GLN A 297 -14.31 22.58 7.01
CA GLN A 297 -15.42 22.80 6.08
C GLN A 297 -15.42 24.23 5.49
N LYS A 298 -14.92 25.22 6.22
CA LYS A 298 -14.89 26.63 5.80
C LYS A 298 -13.52 27.01 5.22
N ASN A 299 -12.45 26.48 5.79
CA ASN A 299 -11.08 26.83 5.46
C ASN A 299 -10.20 25.56 5.44
N PRO A 300 -9.77 25.04 4.28
CA PRO A 300 -9.07 23.76 4.16
C PRO A 300 -7.57 23.86 4.55
N PHE A 301 -7.28 24.51 5.68
CA PHE A 301 -5.94 24.71 6.20
C PHE A 301 -5.88 24.48 7.71
N CYS A 302 -4.74 24.00 8.20
CA CYS A 302 -4.49 23.84 9.63
C CYS A 302 -4.53 25.21 10.36
N PRO A 303 -5.23 25.35 11.50
CA PRO A 303 -5.26 26.60 12.27
C PRO A 303 -3.88 27.07 12.76
N GLU A 304 -2.99 26.14 13.11
CA GLU A 304 -1.67 26.45 13.70
C GLU A 304 -0.63 26.81 12.64
N CYS A 305 -0.44 25.93 11.64
CA CYS A 305 0.65 26.08 10.67
C CYS A 305 0.19 26.43 9.26
N ARG A 306 -1.12 26.55 9.02
CA ARG A 306 -1.71 26.84 7.71
C ARG A 306 -1.35 25.83 6.61
N ALA A 307 -0.97 24.61 6.99
CA ALA A 307 -0.78 23.52 6.03
C ALA A 307 -2.11 23.16 5.35
N PRO A 308 -2.15 22.97 4.02
CA PRO A 308 -3.37 22.58 3.31
C PRO A 308 -3.80 21.16 3.71
N LEU A 309 -5.11 20.94 3.85
CA LEU A 309 -5.67 19.69 4.39
C LEU A 309 -7.02 19.32 3.76
N LYS A 310 -7.29 18.02 3.69
CA LYS A 310 -8.62 17.47 3.38
C LYS A 310 -9.24 16.82 4.62
N LEU A 311 -10.57 16.86 4.72
CA LEU A 311 -11.32 16.24 5.82
C LEU A 311 -11.04 14.73 5.98
N SER A 312 -10.71 14.05 4.88
CA SER A 312 -10.38 12.61 4.87
C SER A 312 -9.03 12.27 5.49
N GLU A 313 -8.17 13.27 5.74
CA GLU A 313 -6.79 13.08 6.19
C GLU A 313 -6.64 13.23 7.72
N ILE A 314 -7.74 13.49 8.43
CA ILE A 314 -7.76 13.63 9.88
C ILE A 314 -7.77 12.24 10.51
N ALA A 315 -6.84 11.96 11.42
CA ALA A 315 -6.75 10.70 12.13
C ALA A 315 -7.19 10.84 13.60
N SER A 316 -7.94 9.86 14.11
CA SER A 316 -8.31 9.82 15.54
C SER A 316 -7.11 9.36 16.37
N VAL A 317 -6.84 10.04 17.49
CA VAL A 317 -5.69 9.71 18.36
C VAL A 317 -5.78 8.29 18.91
N VAL A 318 -6.98 7.81 19.27
CA VAL A 318 -7.18 6.42 19.74
C VAL A 318 -6.75 5.40 18.68
N MET A 319 -6.99 5.70 17.40
CA MET A 319 -6.55 4.83 16.31
C MET A 319 -5.04 4.83 16.13
N GLU A 320 -4.37 5.95 16.42
CA GLU A 320 -2.92 6.07 16.34
C GLU A 320 -2.17 5.43 17.52
N LEU A 321 -2.81 5.40 18.70
CA LEU A 321 -2.26 4.76 19.90
C LEU A 321 -2.50 3.25 19.93
N ARG A 322 -3.47 2.75 19.16
CA ARG A 322 -3.75 1.31 19.09
C ARG A 322 -2.55 0.60 18.48
N GLU A 323 -2.09 -0.49 19.11
CA GLU A 323 -1.10 -1.34 18.47
C GLU A 323 -1.70 -1.96 17.20
N PRO A 324 -0.94 -2.02 16.08
CA PRO A 324 -1.41 -2.70 14.89
C PRO A 324 -1.74 -4.14 15.28
N GLU A 325 -2.99 -4.56 15.06
CA GLU A 325 -3.37 -5.96 15.26
C GLU A 325 -2.41 -6.82 14.44
N PRO A 326 -1.92 -7.95 14.99
CA PRO A 326 -1.01 -8.83 14.27
C PRO A 326 -1.66 -9.13 12.92
N VAL A 327 -0.96 -8.76 11.85
CA VAL A 327 -1.41 -9.01 10.48
C VAL A 327 -1.58 -10.51 10.37
N GLN A 328 -2.83 -10.98 10.47
CA GLN A 328 -3.14 -12.35 10.12
C GLN A 328 -2.64 -12.54 8.70
N PRO A 329 -1.89 -13.62 8.40
CA PRO A 329 -1.28 -13.83 7.11
C PRO A 329 -2.32 -13.53 6.04
N GLN A 330 -2.06 -12.50 5.21
CA GLN A 330 -2.94 -12.21 4.10
C GLN A 330 -2.95 -13.47 3.25
N LEU A 331 -4.10 -14.17 3.22
CA LEU A 331 -4.28 -15.37 2.44
C LEU A 331 -3.88 -15.05 0.99
N PRO A 332 -3.16 -15.95 0.30
CA PRO A 332 -2.62 -15.72 -1.03
C PRO A 332 -3.66 -15.06 -1.92
N ARG A 333 -3.30 -13.91 -2.51
CA ARG A 333 -4.13 -13.25 -3.52
C ARG A 333 -4.15 -14.19 -4.72
N ASP A 334 -5.26 -14.92 -4.87
CA ASP A 334 -5.43 -15.96 -5.90
C ASP A 334 -5.07 -15.37 -7.28
N PRO A 335 -4.06 -15.90 -8.00
CA PRO A 335 -3.60 -15.35 -9.28
C PRO A 335 -4.66 -15.38 -10.39
N ASP A 336 -5.74 -16.15 -10.21
CA ASP A 336 -6.79 -16.36 -11.20
C ASP A 336 -8.06 -15.57 -10.86
N MET A 337 -7.94 -14.24 -10.84
CA MET A 337 -9.10 -13.33 -10.78
C MET A 337 -9.83 -13.35 -12.14
N SER A 338 -10.78 -14.27 -12.31
CA SER A 338 -11.64 -14.30 -13.50
C SER A 338 -12.30 -12.94 -13.77
N GLN A 339 -12.54 -12.58 -15.04
CA GLN A 339 -13.17 -11.30 -15.44
C GLN A 339 -14.51 -11.03 -14.72
N ALA A 340 -15.21 -12.07 -14.27
CA ALA A 340 -16.43 -11.94 -13.47
C ALA A 340 -16.20 -11.19 -12.15
N TRP A 341 -15.04 -11.34 -11.52
CA TRP A 341 -14.76 -10.75 -10.20
C TRP A 341 -14.40 -9.26 -10.28
N LYS A 342 -14.02 -8.74 -11.47
CA LYS A 342 -13.82 -7.29 -11.70
C LYS A 342 -15.12 -6.51 -11.80
N ARG A 343 -16.24 -7.17 -12.12
CA ARG A 343 -17.55 -6.53 -12.29
C ARG A 343 -18.20 -6.15 -10.96
N HIS A 344 -17.80 -6.83 -9.88
CA HIS A 344 -18.35 -6.62 -8.54
C HIS A 344 -17.38 -5.80 -7.68
N GLY A 345 -17.92 -4.95 -6.79
CA GLY A 345 -17.10 -4.15 -5.88
C GLY A 345 -16.33 -5.02 -4.88
N SER A 346 -15.19 -4.51 -4.38
CA SER A 346 -14.28 -5.21 -3.45
C SER A 346 -14.97 -5.79 -2.22
N LYS A 347 -16.06 -5.16 -1.75
CA LYS A 347 -16.87 -5.62 -0.63
C LYS A 347 -17.67 -6.89 -0.93
N LEU A 348 -18.35 -6.95 -2.08
CA LEU A 348 -19.16 -8.10 -2.47
C LEU A 348 -18.27 -9.32 -2.73
N ASN A 349 -17.11 -9.11 -3.34
CA ASN A 349 -16.10 -10.15 -3.53
C ASN A 349 -15.59 -10.69 -2.18
N ALA A 350 -15.33 -9.80 -1.20
CA ALA A 350 -14.92 -10.21 0.13
C ALA A 350 -16.01 -11.02 0.85
N VAL A 351 -17.28 -10.62 0.74
CA VAL A 351 -18.42 -11.37 1.30
C VAL A 351 -18.52 -12.77 0.68
N ALA A 352 -18.47 -12.88 -0.65
CA ALA A 352 -18.54 -14.16 -1.34
C ALA A 352 -17.38 -15.09 -0.97
N ARG A 353 -16.15 -14.56 -0.87
CA ARG A 353 -14.97 -15.31 -0.39
C ARG A 353 -15.15 -15.80 1.04
N ARG A 354 -15.65 -14.95 1.93
CA ARG A 354 -15.87 -15.33 3.33
C ARG A 354 -16.89 -16.45 3.46
N LEU A 355 -17.96 -16.42 2.68
CA LEU A 355 -18.98 -17.48 2.65
C LEU A 355 -18.40 -18.82 2.15
N LYS A 356 -17.57 -18.80 1.09
CA LYS A 356 -16.84 -20.00 0.65
C LYS A 356 -15.92 -20.55 1.74
N GLN A 357 -15.20 -19.68 2.42
CA GLN A 357 -14.28 -20.07 3.49
C GLN A 357 -15.04 -20.75 4.64
N ILE A 358 -16.18 -20.18 5.06
CA ILE A 358 -17.04 -20.78 6.09
C ILE A 358 -17.48 -22.19 5.67
N ARG A 359 -17.87 -22.38 4.41
CA ARG A 359 -18.26 -23.70 3.87
C ARG A 359 -17.09 -24.69 3.80
N LEU A 360 -15.88 -24.22 3.49
CA LEU A 360 -14.67 -25.05 3.48
C LEU A 360 -14.25 -25.48 4.88
N GLN A 361 -14.42 -24.61 5.88
CA GLN A 361 -14.12 -24.89 7.27
C GLN A 361 -15.16 -25.82 7.91
N SER A 362 -16.41 -25.76 7.46
CA SER A 362 -17.50 -26.58 7.99
C SER A 362 -18.52 -26.86 6.91
N VAL A 363 -18.63 -28.15 6.52
CA VAL A 363 -19.56 -28.59 5.47
C VAL A 363 -21.02 -28.38 5.89
N GLU A 364 -21.33 -28.32 7.17
CA GLU A 364 -22.70 -28.08 7.67
C GLU A 364 -23.00 -26.60 7.96
N ALA A 365 -22.02 -25.71 7.84
CA ALA A 365 -22.22 -24.31 8.20
C ALA A 365 -23.22 -23.61 7.27
N LYS A 366 -24.23 -22.99 7.89
CA LYS A 366 -25.26 -22.18 7.24
C LYS A 366 -25.09 -20.72 7.65
N ALA A 367 -25.21 -19.82 6.68
CA ALA A 367 -24.97 -18.39 6.87
C ALA A 367 -26.18 -17.55 6.49
N LEU A 368 -26.48 -16.54 7.30
CA LEU A 368 -27.44 -15.48 6.97
C LEU A 368 -26.70 -14.26 6.45
N VAL A 369 -27.18 -13.69 5.35
CA VAL A 369 -26.63 -12.46 4.76
C VAL A 369 -27.71 -11.41 4.77
N PHE A 370 -27.53 -10.39 5.60
CA PHE A 370 -28.48 -9.30 5.76
C PHE A 370 -28.12 -8.11 4.87
N VAL A 371 -29.15 -7.60 4.19
CA VAL A 371 -29.08 -6.45 3.28
C VAL A 371 -30.28 -5.55 3.55
N GLN A 372 -30.10 -4.24 3.63
CA GLN A 372 -31.18 -3.30 3.95
C GLN A 372 -31.94 -2.85 2.70
N TRP A 373 -31.25 -2.74 1.56
CA TRP A 373 -31.80 -2.12 0.35
C TRP A 373 -32.06 -3.18 -0.72
N ALA A 374 -33.22 -3.14 -1.36
CA ALA A 374 -33.62 -4.13 -2.39
C ALA A 374 -32.64 -4.16 -3.59
N ASP A 375 -32.20 -3.01 -4.08
CA ASP A 375 -31.24 -2.94 -5.20
C ASP A 375 -29.88 -3.56 -4.85
N LEU A 376 -29.49 -3.50 -3.57
CA LEU A 376 -28.25 -4.12 -3.09
C LEU A 376 -28.41 -5.63 -2.92
N GLU A 377 -29.61 -6.10 -2.54
CA GLU A 377 -29.95 -7.52 -2.47
C GLU A 377 -29.72 -8.19 -3.82
N ASP A 378 -30.18 -7.57 -4.91
CA ASP A 378 -30.00 -8.07 -6.28
C ASP A 378 -28.51 -8.11 -6.67
N LYS A 379 -27.73 -7.07 -6.30
CA LYS A 379 -26.27 -7.04 -6.52
C LYS A 379 -25.53 -8.12 -5.75
N VAL A 380 -25.94 -8.39 -4.51
CA VAL A 380 -25.39 -9.48 -3.69
C VAL A 380 -25.70 -10.82 -4.33
N CYS A 381 -26.94 -11.04 -4.79
CA CYS A 381 -27.35 -12.28 -5.46
C CYS A 381 -26.53 -12.54 -6.73
N MET A 382 -26.36 -11.52 -7.58
CA MET A 382 -25.51 -11.62 -8.78
C MET A 382 -24.06 -11.96 -8.42
N ALA A 383 -23.49 -11.29 -7.41
CA ALA A 383 -22.14 -11.56 -6.95
C ALA A 383 -22.00 -13.00 -6.42
N LEU A 384 -22.93 -13.48 -5.59
CA LEU A 384 -22.89 -14.85 -5.05
C LEU A 384 -23.01 -15.90 -6.18
N GLN A 385 -23.88 -15.66 -7.16
CA GLN A 385 -24.05 -16.55 -8.32
C GLN A 385 -22.78 -16.64 -9.16
N ASP A 386 -22.14 -15.51 -9.46
CA ASP A 386 -20.88 -15.45 -10.21
C ASP A 386 -19.72 -16.10 -9.44
N HIS A 387 -19.79 -16.09 -8.11
CA HIS A 387 -18.84 -16.81 -7.26
C HIS A 387 -19.21 -18.29 -7.09
N GLY A 388 -20.31 -18.80 -7.66
CA GLY A 388 -20.74 -20.19 -7.51
C GLY A 388 -21.19 -20.53 -6.09
N VAL A 389 -21.59 -19.53 -5.30
CA VAL A 389 -22.15 -19.72 -3.95
C VAL A 389 -23.65 -19.98 -4.10
N LYS A 390 -24.12 -21.12 -3.58
CA LYS A 390 -25.54 -21.47 -3.58
C LYS A 390 -26.27 -20.75 -2.46
N PHE A 391 -27.26 -19.93 -2.81
CA PHE A 391 -28.06 -19.16 -1.87
C PHE A 391 -29.57 -19.32 -2.10
N LEU A 392 -30.34 -19.01 -1.06
CA LEU A 392 -31.78 -18.84 -1.10
C LEU A 392 -32.13 -17.36 -0.86
N ARG A 393 -33.23 -16.92 -1.45
CA ARG A 393 -33.77 -15.56 -1.34
C ARG A 393 -35.26 -15.66 -1.04
N LEU A 394 -35.77 -14.83 -0.13
CA LEU A 394 -37.22 -14.68 0.10
C LEU A 394 -37.85 -13.79 -0.98
N SER A 395 -39.03 -14.15 -1.48
CA SER A 395 -39.64 -13.46 -2.61
C SER A 395 -40.27 -12.12 -2.19
N SER A 396 -40.13 -11.08 -3.03
CA SER A 396 -40.61 -9.72 -2.76
C SER A 396 -42.06 -9.44 -3.23
N CYS A 397 -42.73 -10.40 -3.86
CA CYS A 397 -44.08 -10.22 -4.40
C CYS A 397 -45.13 -10.79 -3.43
N ALA A 398 -46.13 -9.99 -3.04
CA ALA A 398 -47.20 -10.38 -2.12
C ALA A 398 -47.99 -11.64 -2.55
N LYS A 399 -48.05 -11.95 -3.86
CA LYS A 399 -48.68 -13.18 -4.37
C LYS A 399 -47.85 -14.47 -4.15
N LEU A 400 -46.57 -14.35 -3.78
CA LEU A 400 -45.61 -15.45 -3.64
C LEU A 400 -45.15 -15.69 -2.18
N GLN A 401 -45.62 -14.89 -1.20
CA GLN A 401 -45.27 -15.06 0.23
C GLN A 401 -45.67 -16.42 0.82
N ILE A 402 -46.60 -17.13 0.18
CA ILE A 402 -46.97 -18.52 0.53
C ILE A 402 -45.77 -19.48 0.37
N GLN A 403 -44.80 -19.14 -0.50
CA GLN A 403 -43.60 -19.95 -0.75
C GLN A 403 -42.44 -19.67 0.22
N ASP A 404 -42.49 -18.57 0.99
CA ASP A 404 -41.42 -18.22 1.94
C ASP A 404 -41.30 -19.28 3.05
N GLY A 405 -42.42 -19.87 3.48
CA GLY A 405 -42.41 -20.99 4.42
C GLY A 405 -41.70 -22.24 3.88
N ALA A 406 -41.81 -22.52 2.58
CA ALA A 406 -41.11 -23.63 1.94
C ALA A 406 -39.60 -23.36 1.81
N ILE A 407 -39.21 -22.11 1.51
CA ILE A 407 -37.80 -21.69 1.42
C ILE A 407 -37.13 -21.75 2.80
N LEU A 408 -37.84 -21.32 3.85
CA LEU A 408 -37.34 -21.39 5.23
C LEU A 408 -37.18 -22.84 5.70
N ARG A 409 -38.17 -23.71 5.43
CA ARG A 409 -38.04 -25.16 5.71
C ARG A 409 -36.87 -25.76 4.95
N ARG A 410 -36.72 -25.44 3.67
CA ARG A 410 -35.60 -25.88 2.84
C ARG A 410 -34.25 -25.48 3.44
N PHE A 411 -34.13 -24.24 3.91
CA PHE A 411 -32.91 -23.77 4.56
C PHE A 411 -32.65 -24.47 5.90
N GLN A 412 -33.68 -24.89 6.65
CA GLN A 412 -33.51 -25.56 7.93
C GLN A 412 -33.26 -27.08 7.79
N GLU A 413 -34.01 -27.74 6.92
CA GLU A 413 -34.08 -29.21 6.79
C GLU A 413 -33.05 -29.79 5.79
N GLU A 414 -32.70 -29.10 4.70
CA GLU A 414 -31.71 -29.62 3.75
C GLU A 414 -30.28 -29.53 4.35
N GLN A 415 -29.57 -30.65 4.40
CA GLN A 415 -28.19 -30.75 4.91
C GLN A 415 -27.20 -31.35 3.88
N ASP A 416 -27.64 -31.57 2.64
CA ASP A 416 -26.79 -32.18 1.61
C ASP A 416 -25.58 -31.31 1.23
N ALA A 417 -24.53 -31.96 0.73
CA ALA A 417 -23.33 -31.28 0.21
C ALA A 417 -23.68 -30.26 -0.91
N PHE A 418 -24.78 -30.49 -1.63
CA PHE A 418 -25.30 -29.64 -2.70
C PHE A 418 -26.42 -28.67 -2.26
N ALA A 419 -26.84 -28.71 -1.00
CA ALA A 419 -27.88 -27.83 -0.46
C ALA A 419 -27.42 -26.36 -0.43
N PRO A 420 -28.34 -25.40 -0.56
CA PRO A 420 -28.02 -23.99 -0.39
C PRO A 420 -27.67 -23.71 1.09
N HIS A 421 -26.52 -23.10 1.32
CA HIS A 421 -26.00 -22.84 2.68
C HIS A 421 -26.05 -21.36 3.06
N VAL A 422 -26.52 -20.51 2.15
CA VAL A 422 -26.65 -19.06 2.37
C VAL A 422 -28.11 -18.66 2.22
N LEU A 423 -28.64 -17.89 3.17
CA LEU A 423 -29.96 -17.26 3.05
C LEU A 423 -29.77 -15.74 3.04
N VAL A 424 -30.17 -15.10 1.94
CA VAL A 424 -30.14 -13.64 1.79
C VAL A 424 -31.45 -13.07 2.31
N LEU A 425 -31.36 -12.17 3.28
CA LEU A 425 -32.50 -11.53 3.94
C LEU A 425 -32.45 -10.02 3.71
N SER A 426 -33.60 -9.46 3.32
CA SER A 426 -33.79 -8.02 3.21
C SER A 426 -34.45 -7.47 4.47
N LEU A 427 -33.85 -6.49 5.16
CA LEU A 427 -34.41 -5.95 6.42
C LEU A 427 -35.74 -5.23 6.23
N GLN A 428 -35.97 -4.61 5.06
CA GLN A 428 -37.27 -4.02 4.72
C GLN A 428 -38.40 -5.06 4.61
N LYS A 429 -38.06 -6.35 4.54
CA LYS A 429 -38.97 -7.45 4.23
C LYS A 429 -38.85 -8.62 5.22
N ALA A 430 -37.88 -8.59 6.14
CA ALA A 430 -37.66 -9.66 7.10
C ALA A 430 -38.85 -9.67 8.04
N ALA A 431 -39.65 -10.74 7.95
CA ALA A 431 -40.80 -10.94 8.80
C ALA A 431 -40.32 -11.02 10.26
N SER A 432 -40.59 -9.96 11.02
CA SER A 432 -40.50 -9.98 12.47
C SER A 432 -41.22 -11.25 12.97
N GLY A 433 -40.48 -12.18 13.58
CA GLY A 433 -41.02 -13.42 14.15
C GLY A 433 -40.58 -14.76 13.53
N THR A 434 -39.67 -14.82 12.54
CA THR A 434 -39.15 -16.12 12.04
C THR A 434 -37.93 -16.63 12.83
N ASN A 435 -38.07 -17.75 13.54
CA ASN A 435 -36.95 -18.39 14.25
C ASN A 435 -36.06 -19.20 13.30
N LEU A 436 -34.89 -18.65 12.96
CA LEU A 436 -33.88 -19.23 12.08
C LEU A 436 -32.74 -19.88 12.89
N THR A 437 -33.03 -21.01 13.54
CA THR A 437 -32.07 -21.70 14.44
C THR A 437 -30.96 -22.46 13.73
N ALA A 438 -31.10 -22.72 12.43
CA ALA A 438 -30.16 -23.54 11.67
C ALA A 438 -28.88 -22.78 11.22
N ALA A 439 -28.84 -21.45 11.33
CA ALA A 439 -27.70 -20.66 10.90
C ALA A 439 -26.61 -20.58 11.98
N SER A 440 -25.36 -20.84 11.60
CA SER A 440 -24.20 -20.71 12.49
C SER A 440 -23.45 -19.39 12.31
N HIS A 441 -23.68 -18.69 11.20
CA HIS A 441 -23.00 -17.45 10.88
C HIS A 441 -23.98 -16.37 10.42
N VAL A 442 -23.70 -15.13 10.77
CA VAL A 442 -24.46 -13.96 10.32
C VAL A 442 -23.49 -12.93 9.73
N LEU A 443 -23.81 -12.45 8.52
CA LEU A 443 -23.02 -11.46 7.80
C LEU A 443 -23.87 -10.24 7.47
N PHE A 444 -23.36 -9.07 7.81
CA PHE A 444 -23.97 -7.79 7.46
C PHE A 444 -23.21 -7.16 6.29
N VAL A 445 -23.90 -6.97 5.16
CA VAL A 445 -23.26 -6.42 3.94
C VAL A 445 -23.03 -4.91 4.05
N HIS A 446 -23.62 -4.23 5.00
CA HIS A 446 -23.39 -2.81 5.31
C HIS A 446 -23.69 -2.56 6.79
N PRO A 447 -23.16 -1.47 7.38
CA PRO A 447 -23.60 -1.04 8.71
C PRO A 447 -25.11 -0.87 8.71
N MET A 448 -25.77 -1.45 9.70
CA MET A 448 -27.20 -1.31 9.88
C MET A 448 -27.51 0.05 10.50
N ASN A 449 -28.49 0.75 9.94
CA ASN A 449 -29.09 1.89 10.61
C ASN A 449 -30.31 1.37 11.37
N ALA A 450 -30.09 0.83 12.57
CA ALA A 450 -31.15 0.38 13.45
C ALA A 450 -31.47 1.52 14.43
N GLU A 451 -32.75 1.85 14.61
CA GLU A 451 -33.16 2.90 15.56
C GLU A 451 -33.08 2.39 17.01
N SER A 452 -33.00 1.07 17.21
CA SER A 452 -32.82 0.40 18.50
C SER A 452 -31.82 -0.77 18.42
N ILE A 453 -31.38 -1.27 19.58
CA ILE A 453 -30.47 -2.44 19.69
C ILE A 453 -31.20 -3.76 19.34
N GLU A 454 -32.54 -3.73 19.32
CA GLU A 454 -33.41 -4.90 19.13
C GLU A 454 -33.82 -5.11 17.66
N GLU A 455 -33.49 -4.17 16.77
CA GLU A 455 -33.69 -4.20 15.31
C GLU A 455 -32.39 -4.52 14.56
#